data_AF-A0A9D5K0L9-F1
#
_entry.id   AF-A0A9D5K0L9-F1
#
_cell.length_a   1.000
_cell.length_b   1.000
_cell.length_c   1.000
_cell.angle_alpha   90.00
_cell.angle_beta   90.00
_cell.angle_gamma   90.00
#
_symmetry.space_group_name_H-M   'P 1'
#
loop_
_entity.id
_entity.type
_entity.pdbx_description
1 polymer ?
#
loop_
_entity_poly.entity_id
_entity_poly.type
_entity_poly.pdbx_seq_one_letter_code
_entity_poly.pdbx_strand_id
1 'polypeptide(L)'
;MEEKTPEKSKKSLLRRWRIFRHARPLASWGVILAVVVVLIVVVGGVGSMTYDYTQNNPKFCLTCHDIMIESYETWENSEHAEVNCHSCHYLTPEYVKSFSLSVLKGMPEKIPPRPLDKIIVPDKYCMKCHWDAQDQHGDAGEWSEFLFPKTHVPEDSNKVTDSRFHALHYFMGPTACTVCHGKKRLHTFTSEPEDCLDCHQDQHEQFHAAQEIELACFNCHTDRTADLNPDREKCLFCHGEDDTLRQDLLAAGTIDVKYAQPPEDLIAQATKMAVHEDAPMQDLSCNTCHQSHQGPDAQKTSSEACISCHPSIENVGQHPLHLRFVQSDCMKCHLPHSWEFTEEQAQQECAKCHEYQPPISFIQAQK
;
A
#
# COMPACT_ATOMS: atom_id res chain seq x y z
N MET A 1 0.81 92.09 -84.35
CA MET A 1 1.94 92.93 -83.91
C MET A 1 2.76 92.04 -83.01
N GLU A 2 3.67 91.26 -83.61
CA GLU A 2 5.10 91.61 -83.79
C GLU A 2 5.88 91.21 -82.53
N GLU A 3 6.99 90.47 -82.57
CA GLU A 3 7.86 90.08 -83.67
C GLU A 3 8.77 88.92 -83.21
N LYS A 4 9.39 88.29 -84.20
CA LYS A 4 10.09 87.01 -84.24
C LYS A 4 11.56 87.05 -83.77
N THR A 5 11.95 86.03 -82.96
CA THR A 5 13.11 85.09 -83.14
C THR A 5 14.57 85.64 -83.09
N PRO A 6 15.63 84.79 -83.23
CA PRO A 6 15.88 83.35 -82.92
C PRO A 6 17.14 83.22 -81.97
N GLU A 7 17.76 82.09 -81.57
CA GLU A 7 18.39 81.05 -82.39
C GLU A 7 19.05 79.94 -81.53
N LYS A 8 18.82 78.68 -81.96
CA LYS A 8 19.61 77.42 -81.89
C LYS A 8 20.56 77.15 -80.71
N SER A 9 20.32 75.99 -80.07
CA SER A 9 21.28 74.88 -80.12
C SER A 9 20.59 73.55 -79.81
N LYS A 10 20.31 72.78 -80.88
CA LYS A 10 20.02 71.34 -80.78
C LYS A 10 21.34 70.62 -81.03
N LYS A 11 21.79 69.82 -80.07
CA LYS A 11 22.10 68.39 -80.25
C LYS A 11 22.83 67.84 -79.04
N SER A 12 22.38 66.64 -78.65
CA SER A 12 23.22 65.57 -78.09
C SER A 12 23.83 65.84 -76.72
N LEU A 13 23.20 65.32 -75.65
CA LEU A 13 23.90 64.71 -74.49
C LEU A 13 22.92 64.13 -73.42
N LEU A 14 21.74 63.62 -73.81
CA LEU A 14 20.79 63.03 -72.84
C LEU A 14 20.19 61.71 -73.32
N ARG A 15 21.04 60.76 -73.72
CA ARG A 15 20.57 59.40 -74.01
C ARG A 15 21.61 58.32 -73.72
N ARG A 16 21.98 58.17 -72.45
CA ARG A 16 22.51 56.90 -71.91
C ARG A 16 22.65 56.98 -70.39
N TRP A 17 21.57 56.68 -69.69
CA TRP A 17 21.56 55.95 -68.41
C TRP A 17 20.12 55.88 -67.88
N ARG A 18 19.27 55.18 -68.63
CA ARG A 18 18.07 54.55 -68.09
C ARG A 18 18.40 53.07 -68.07
N ILE A 19 18.50 52.52 -66.86
CA ILE A 19 18.59 51.11 -66.43
C ILE A 19 19.57 51.10 -65.25
N PHE A 20 19.09 51.45 -64.05
CA PHE A 20 19.50 50.79 -62.82
C PHE A 20 18.43 51.02 -61.75
N ARG A 21 17.92 49.90 -61.24
CA ARG A 21 17.17 49.71 -59.99
C ARG A 21 15.73 50.22 -59.91
N HIS A 22 14.82 49.50 -60.56
CA HIS A 22 13.54 49.13 -59.94
C HIS A 22 13.47 47.60 -59.88
N ALA A 23 13.49 47.08 -58.65
CA ALA A 23 13.47 45.68 -58.16
C ALA A 23 14.65 45.56 -57.17
N ARG A 24 14.50 45.42 -55.85
CA ARG A 24 13.53 44.65 -55.06
C ARG A 24 13.46 45.23 -53.62
N PRO A 25 12.36 45.88 -53.18
CA PRO A 25 12.15 46.11 -51.75
C PRO A 25 11.36 44.96 -51.11
N LEU A 26 10.49 44.26 -51.85
CA LEU A 26 9.68 43.17 -51.30
C LEU A 26 10.51 41.93 -50.90
N ALA A 27 11.63 41.68 -51.58
CA ALA A 27 12.49 40.52 -51.29
C ALA A 27 13.25 40.66 -49.96
N SER A 28 13.65 41.88 -49.55
CA SER A 28 14.36 42.09 -48.28
C SER A 28 13.43 42.02 -47.07
N TRP A 29 12.20 42.54 -47.19
CA TRP A 29 11.18 42.39 -46.14
C TRP A 29 10.70 40.95 -45.99
N GLY A 30 10.58 40.19 -47.09
CA GLY A 30 10.29 38.76 -47.04
C GLY A 30 11.39 37.94 -46.34
N VAL A 31 12.67 38.28 -46.56
CA VAL A 31 13.80 37.65 -45.86
C VAL A 31 13.83 38.02 -44.37
N ILE A 32 13.61 39.29 -44.02
CA ILE A 32 13.55 39.73 -42.62
C ILE A 32 12.38 39.06 -41.89
N LEU A 33 11.20 39.00 -42.50
CA LEU A 33 10.04 38.33 -41.93
C LEU A 33 10.29 36.83 -41.75
N ALA A 34 10.91 36.18 -42.74
CA ALA A 34 11.31 34.78 -42.63
C ALA A 34 12.31 34.54 -41.47
N VAL A 35 13.31 35.41 -41.31
CA VAL A 35 14.28 35.32 -40.20
C VAL A 35 13.60 35.53 -38.85
N VAL A 36 12.69 36.49 -38.74
CA VAL A 36 11.93 36.74 -37.50
C VAL A 36 11.02 35.55 -37.16
N VAL A 37 10.33 34.98 -38.15
CA VAL A 37 9.51 33.78 -37.96
C VAL A 37 10.38 32.60 -37.52
N VAL A 38 11.53 32.38 -38.15
CA VAL A 38 12.49 31.35 -37.74
C VAL A 38 12.97 31.60 -36.31
N LEU A 39 13.30 32.83 -35.94
CA LEU A 39 13.69 33.18 -34.56
C LEU A 39 12.57 32.91 -33.56
N ILE A 40 11.32 33.28 -33.87
CA ILE A 40 10.18 33.01 -33.00
C ILE A 40 9.96 31.51 -32.85
N VAL A 41 10.07 30.73 -33.93
CA VAL A 41 9.93 29.27 -33.90
C VAL A 41 11.07 28.63 -33.10
N VAL A 42 12.32 29.09 -33.26
CA VAL A 42 13.47 28.59 -32.52
C VAL A 42 13.35 28.95 -31.03
N VAL A 43 13.04 30.20 -30.70
CA VAL A 43 12.86 30.65 -29.31
C VAL A 43 11.67 29.96 -28.65
N GLY A 44 10.55 29.83 -29.37
CA GLY A 44 9.38 29.10 -28.91
C GLY A 44 9.68 27.61 -28.70
N GLY A 45 10.40 26.97 -29.62
CA GLY A 45 10.81 25.57 -29.52
C GLY A 45 11.76 25.31 -28.36
N VAL A 46 12.80 26.14 -28.21
CA VAL A 46 13.75 26.08 -27.09
C VAL A 46 13.04 26.37 -25.77
N GLY A 47 12.15 27.36 -25.74
CA GLY A 47 11.33 27.69 -24.57
C GLY A 47 10.44 26.53 -24.15
N SER A 48 9.74 25.90 -25.11
CA SER A 48 8.90 24.73 -24.86
C SER A 48 9.71 23.54 -24.35
N MET A 49 10.86 23.24 -24.96
CA MET A 49 11.73 22.14 -24.52
C MET A 49 12.30 22.39 -23.11
N THR A 50 12.68 23.64 -22.82
CA THR A 50 13.18 24.03 -21.49
C THR A 50 12.08 23.92 -20.44
N TYR A 51 10.87 24.39 -20.76
CA TYR A 51 9.72 24.27 -19.88
C TYR A 51 9.39 22.80 -19.60
N ASP A 52 9.30 21.98 -20.64
CA ASP A 52 9.00 20.56 -20.51
C ASP A 52 10.07 19.82 -19.69
N TYR A 53 11.35 20.07 -19.97
CA TYR A 53 12.43 19.50 -19.19
C TYR A 53 12.37 19.92 -17.71
N THR A 54 12.13 21.20 -17.41
CA THR A 54 12.14 21.71 -16.03
C THR A 54 10.87 21.39 -15.23
N GLN A 55 9.73 21.22 -15.89
CA GLN A 55 8.43 21.04 -15.23
C GLN A 55 7.89 19.61 -15.33
N ASN A 56 8.18 18.91 -16.42
CA ASN A 56 7.58 17.60 -16.74
C ASN A 56 8.60 16.45 -16.78
N ASN A 57 9.90 16.72 -16.58
CA ASN A 57 10.93 15.68 -16.58
C ASN A 57 11.59 15.51 -15.20
N PRO A 58 11.37 14.38 -14.51
CA PRO A 58 11.99 14.09 -13.21
C PRO A 58 13.52 14.19 -13.18
N LYS A 59 14.19 13.96 -14.32
CA LYS A 59 15.66 14.06 -14.44
C LYS A 59 16.18 15.48 -14.23
N PHE A 60 15.34 16.51 -14.38
CA PHE A 60 15.74 17.89 -14.07
C PHE A 60 16.18 18.02 -12.61
N CYS A 61 15.52 17.32 -11.68
CA CYS A 61 15.86 17.38 -10.26
C CYS A 61 17.28 16.85 -9.97
N LEU A 62 17.84 15.99 -10.83
CA LEU A 62 19.20 15.49 -10.72
C LEU A 62 20.27 16.50 -11.15
N THR A 63 19.89 17.56 -11.86
CA THR A 63 20.86 18.50 -12.46
C THR A 63 21.48 19.46 -11.47
N CYS A 64 20.91 19.60 -10.27
CA CYS A 64 21.31 20.65 -9.33
C CYS A 64 22.03 20.14 -8.08
N HIS A 65 21.75 18.96 -7.51
CA HIS A 65 22.55 18.40 -6.41
C HIS A 65 22.30 16.89 -6.17
N ASP A 66 23.29 16.22 -5.59
CA ASP A 66 23.29 14.78 -5.22
C ASP A 66 22.16 14.37 -4.26
N ILE A 67 21.47 15.32 -3.62
CA ILE A 67 20.40 15.03 -2.67
C ILE A 67 19.16 14.41 -3.31
N MET A 68 18.90 14.73 -4.58
CA MET A 68 17.75 14.17 -5.27
C MET A 68 18.03 12.77 -5.81
N ILE A 69 19.27 12.27 -5.76
CA ILE A 69 19.64 10.96 -6.30
C ILE A 69 18.89 9.85 -5.58
N GLU A 70 18.99 9.76 -4.25
CA GLU A 70 18.30 8.72 -3.47
C GLU A 70 16.77 8.79 -3.65
N SER A 71 16.22 10.01 -3.67
CA SER A 71 14.78 10.22 -3.90
C SER A 71 14.34 9.81 -5.32
N TYR A 72 15.17 10.09 -6.32
CA TYR A 72 14.92 9.70 -7.71
C TYR A 72 15.05 8.20 -7.89
N GLU A 73 16.10 7.57 -7.36
CA GLU A 73 16.31 6.11 -7.43
C GLU A 73 15.16 5.35 -6.77
N THR A 74 14.70 5.80 -5.60
CA THR A 74 13.55 5.18 -4.93
C THR A 74 12.25 5.36 -5.71
N TRP A 75 12.03 6.52 -6.34
CA TRP A 75 10.89 6.75 -7.23
C TRP A 75 10.96 5.90 -8.51
N GLU A 76 12.13 5.82 -9.15
CA GLU A 76 12.35 5.07 -10.39
C GLU A 76 12.13 3.55 -10.20
N ASN A 77 12.34 3.06 -8.98
CA ASN A 77 12.07 1.66 -8.59
C ASN A 77 10.69 1.45 -7.96
N SER A 78 9.79 2.44 -8.03
CA SER A 78 8.45 2.38 -7.43
C SER A 78 7.35 2.15 -8.46
N GLU A 79 6.16 1.77 -7.98
CA GLU A 79 4.93 1.72 -8.78
C GLU A 79 4.53 3.07 -9.40
N HIS A 80 5.15 4.17 -8.97
CA HIS A 80 4.90 5.52 -9.46
C HIS A 80 6.01 6.05 -10.39
N ALA A 81 6.91 5.21 -10.91
CA ALA A 81 8.02 5.61 -11.78
C ALA A 81 7.59 6.32 -13.08
N GLU A 82 6.32 6.25 -13.45
CA GLU A 82 5.76 6.97 -14.61
C GLU A 82 5.05 8.27 -14.23
N VAL A 83 4.85 8.53 -12.93
CA VAL A 83 4.20 9.74 -12.41
C VAL A 83 5.23 10.83 -12.17
N ASN A 84 5.00 12.01 -12.75
CA ASN A 84 5.90 13.14 -12.54
C ASN A 84 5.90 13.61 -11.06
N CYS A 85 7.07 13.93 -10.51
CA CYS A 85 7.25 14.38 -9.12
C CYS A 85 6.33 15.56 -8.73
N HIS A 86 6.10 16.53 -9.62
CA HIS A 86 5.26 17.70 -9.36
C HIS A 86 3.77 17.36 -9.18
N SER A 87 3.33 16.16 -9.57
CA SER A 87 1.98 15.67 -9.32
C SER A 87 1.68 15.62 -7.81
N CYS A 88 2.73 15.36 -7.00
CA CYS A 88 2.67 15.30 -5.54
C CYS A 88 3.40 16.48 -4.89
N HIS A 89 4.54 16.90 -5.44
CA HIS A 89 5.36 18.00 -4.95
C HIS A 89 5.03 19.31 -5.66
N TYR A 90 3.95 19.96 -5.25
CA TYR A 90 3.61 21.28 -5.77
C TYR A 90 4.60 22.35 -5.26
N LEU A 91 5.46 22.83 -6.14
CA LEU A 91 6.33 23.98 -5.87
C LEU A 91 5.54 25.27 -6.11
N THR A 92 5.29 26.05 -5.06
CA THR A 92 4.65 27.36 -5.23
C THR A 92 5.56 28.29 -6.04
N PRO A 93 5.03 29.32 -6.72
CA PRO A 93 5.85 30.29 -7.46
C PRO A 93 6.94 30.95 -6.61
N GLU A 94 6.71 31.14 -5.32
CA GLU A 94 7.69 31.64 -4.36
C GLU A 94 8.82 30.64 -4.15
N TYR A 95 8.50 29.35 -4.06
CA TYR A 95 9.48 28.29 -3.93
C TYR A 95 10.32 28.15 -5.20
N VAL A 96 9.69 28.20 -6.38
CA VAL A 96 10.39 28.24 -7.68
C VAL A 96 11.34 29.44 -7.76
N LYS A 97 10.87 30.63 -7.37
CA LYS A 97 11.71 31.84 -7.31
C LYS A 97 12.88 31.68 -6.33
N SER A 98 12.62 31.12 -5.15
CA SER A 98 13.65 30.88 -4.14
C SER A 98 14.70 29.86 -4.63
N PHE A 99 14.25 28.81 -5.32
CA PHE A 99 15.08 27.79 -5.95
C PHE A 99 15.98 28.41 -7.03
N SER A 100 15.41 29.19 -7.96
CA SER A 100 16.19 29.90 -8.98
C SER A 100 17.22 30.87 -8.39
N LEU A 101 16.88 31.53 -7.28
CA LEU A 101 17.81 32.43 -6.57
C LEU A 101 18.93 31.66 -5.86
N SER A 102 18.66 30.47 -5.32
CA SER A 102 19.67 29.61 -4.69
C SER A 102 20.68 29.08 -5.70
N VAL A 103 20.22 28.72 -6.91
CA VAL A 103 21.12 28.33 -8.02
C VAL A 103 22.08 29.47 -8.38
N LEU A 104 21.63 30.74 -8.32
CA LEU A 104 22.49 31.90 -8.59
C LEU A 104 23.47 32.24 -7.45
N LYS A 105 23.11 31.94 -6.21
CA LYS A 105 23.87 32.36 -5.02
C LYS A 105 24.87 31.32 -4.50
N GLY A 106 24.86 30.12 -5.08
CA GLY A 106 25.62 28.97 -4.58
C GLY A 106 24.74 28.13 -3.65
N MET A 107 24.72 26.82 -3.92
CA MET A 107 23.83 25.87 -3.27
C MET A 107 24.45 25.36 -1.96
N PRO A 108 23.64 25.13 -0.90
CA PRO A 108 24.14 24.62 0.36
C PRO A 108 24.60 23.16 0.23
N GLU A 109 25.78 22.82 0.75
CA GLU A 109 26.32 21.44 0.74
C GLU A 109 25.51 20.46 1.60
N LYS A 110 24.71 20.96 2.55
CA LYS A 110 23.88 20.14 3.45
C LYS A 110 22.51 20.76 3.63
N ILE A 111 21.48 19.93 3.54
CA ILE A 111 20.11 20.32 3.86
C ILE A 111 19.84 20.02 5.33
N PRO A 112 19.24 20.96 6.08
CA PRO A 112 18.86 20.70 7.47
C PRO A 112 17.92 19.49 7.54
N PRO A 113 17.98 18.70 8.63
CA PRO A 113 17.11 17.55 8.81
C PRO A 113 15.65 17.96 8.71
N ARG A 114 14.87 17.13 8.02
CA ARG A 114 13.46 17.36 7.79
C ARG A 114 12.69 17.28 9.11
N PRO A 115 11.78 18.23 9.41
CA PRO A 115 10.83 18.08 10.50
C PRO A 115 9.87 16.93 10.20
N LEU A 116 9.91 15.85 11.00
CA LEU A 116 9.05 14.66 10.85
C LEU A 116 7.58 14.94 11.23
N ASP A 117 7.31 16.10 11.83
CA ASP A 117 5.99 16.53 12.32
C ASP A 117 5.12 17.21 11.26
N LYS A 118 5.62 17.41 10.03
CA LYS A 118 4.91 18.16 8.98
C LYS A 118 4.56 17.28 7.78
N ILE A 119 3.26 17.25 7.45
CA ILE A 119 2.76 16.64 6.21
C ILE A 119 3.30 17.45 5.02
N ILE A 120 4.17 16.86 4.22
CA ILE A 120 4.77 17.48 3.03
C ILE A 120 3.86 17.34 1.81
N VAL A 121 3.24 16.17 1.67
CA VAL A 121 2.31 15.85 0.59
C VAL A 121 0.94 15.60 1.21
N PRO A 122 0.02 16.59 1.18
CA PRO A 122 -1.35 16.40 1.62
C PRO A 122 -2.08 15.29 0.85
N ASP A 123 -2.95 14.54 1.53
CA ASP A 123 -3.71 13.41 0.97
C ASP A 123 -4.48 13.74 -0.30
N LYS A 124 -4.91 15.01 -0.46
CA LYS A 124 -5.60 15.50 -1.65
C LYS A 124 -4.82 15.25 -2.96
N TYR A 125 -3.49 15.12 -2.93
CA TYR A 125 -2.70 14.82 -4.12
C TYR A 125 -2.76 13.34 -4.49
N CYS A 126 -2.78 12.43 -3.50
CA CYS A 126 -2.98 11.00 -3.70
C CYS A 126 -4.41 10.70 -4.17
N MET A 127 -5.39 11.38 -3.56
CA MET A 127 -6.81 11.19 -3.86
C MET A 127 -7.19 11.55 -5.30
N LYS A 128 -6.44 12.43 -5.98
CA LYS A 128 -6.69 12.74 -7.40
C LYS A 128 -6.71 11.50 -8.29
N CYS A 129 -5.93 10.48 -7.93
CA CYS A 129 -5.82 9.24 -8.70
C CYS A 129 -6.43 8.04 -7.96
N HIS A 130 -6.32 7.98 -6.63
CA HIS A 130 -6.71 6.80 -5.84
C HIS A 130 -8.12 6.85 -5.21
N TRP A 131 -8.86 7.95 -5.38
CA TRP A 131 -10.15 8.17 -4.71
C TRP A 131 -11.37 7.84 -5.57
N ASP A 132 -11.28 7.99 -6.90
CA ASP A 132 -12.46 7.91 -7.77
C ASP A 132 -12.49 6.65 -8.67
N ALA A 133 -13.52 5.83 -8.44
CA ALA A 133 -14.41 5.44 -9.51
C ALA A 133 -15.13 6.71 -10.00
N GLN A 134 -15.28 6.87 -11.31
CA GLN A 134 -16.18 7.85 -11.91
C GLN A 134 -17.41 8.19 -11.02
N ASP A 135 -17.49 9.43 -10.53
CA ASP A 135 -18.72 10.23 -10.46
C ASP A 135 -19.99 9.62 -9.81
N GLN A 136 -19.87 8.84 -8.74
CA GLN A 136 -21.10 8.39 -8.02
C GLN A 136 -21.72 9.47 -7.11
N HIS A 137 -21.04 10.59 -6.87
CA HIS A 137 -21.63 11.81 -6.34
C HIS A 137 -21.19 12.98 -7.22
N GLY A 138 -22.13 13.45 -8.06
CA GLY A 138 -21.95 14.50 -9.08
C GLY A 138 -21.65 15.90 -8.57
N ASP A 139 -20.76 16.03 -7.59
CA ASP A 139 -20.39 17.29 -6.93
C ASP A 139 -18.95 17.73 -7.25
N ALA A 140 -18.19 16.94 -8.02
CA ALA A 140 -17.05 17.48 -8.75
C ALA A 140 -17.59 18.29 -9.94
N GLY A 141 -18.20 19.44 -9.62
CA GLY A 141 -18.79 20.37 -10.58
C GLY A 141 -17.81 20.82 -11.66
N GLU A 142 -18.29 21.66 -12.58
CA GLU A 142 -17.68 22.16 -13.84
C GLU A 142 -16.17 22.57 -13.83
N TRP A 143 -15.50 22.52 -12.69
CA TRP A 143 -14.09 22.86 -12.48
C TRP A 143 -13.12 21.66 -12.50
N SER A 144 -13.61 20.41 -12.43
CA SER A 144 -12.75 19.21 -12.42
C SER A 144 -11.88 19.10 -13.68
N GLU A 145 -12.43 19.49 -14.83
CA GLU A 145 -11.76 19.43 -16.14
C GLU A 145 -10.64 20.48 -16.29
N PHE A 146 -10.70 21.59 -15.56
CA PHE A 146 -9.72 22.68 -15.63
C PHE A 146 -8.57 22.54 -14.62
N LEU A 147 -8.83 21.90 -13.47
CA LEU A 147 -7.85 21.70 -12.41
C LEU A 147 -7.10 20.37 -12.51
N PHE A 148 -7.69 19.36 -13.15
CA PHE A 148 -7.13 18.01 -13.28
C PHE A 148 -7.24 17.55 -14.74
N PRO A 149 -6.32 17.97 -15.63
CA PRO A 149 -6.32 17.51 -17.01
C PRO A 149 -6.08 16.01 -17.02
N LYS A 150 -7.09 15.24 -17.46
CA LYS A 150 -7.12 13.79 -17.68
C LYS A 150 -5.79 13.09 -17.38
N THR A 151 -5.48 12.89 -16.09
CA THR A 151 -4.45 11.95 -15.71
C THR A 151 -4.98 10.61 -16.16
N HIS A 152 -4.25 9.96 -17.08
CA HIS A 152 -4.56 8.61 -17.53
C HIS A 152 -4.33 7.69 -16.33
N VAL A 153 -5.33 7.60 -15.46
CA VAL A 153 -5.36 6.64 -14.37
C VAL A 153 -5.81 5.34 -15.03
N PRO A 154 -4.97 4.30 -15.08
CA PRO A 154 -5.34 3.02 -15.65
C PRO A 154 -6.62 2.48 -14.97
N GLU A 155 -7.50 1.85 -15.75
CA GLU A 155 -8.79 1.34 -15.25
C GLU A 155 -8.62 0.27 -14.16
N ASP A 156 -7.44 -0.35 -14.10
CA ASP A 156 -6.96 -1.33 -13.11
C ASP A 156 -6.22 -0.72 -11.92
N SER A 157 -6.23 0.60 -11.76
CA SER A 157 -5.62 1.26 -10.60
C SER A 157 -6.29 0.86 -9.29
N ASN A 158 -5.48 0.46 -8.31
CA ASN A 158 -5.94 0.10 -6.96
C ASN A 158 -6.56 1.33 -6.28
N LYS A 159 -7.86 1.24 -5.95
CA LYS A 159 -8.60 2.30 -5.27
C LYS A 159 -8.51 2.14 -3.76
N VAL A 160 -8.35 3.26 -3.06
CA VAL A 160 -8.32 3.30 -1.60
C VAL A 160 -9.66 2.84 -1.02
N THR A 161 -10.77 3.10 -1.72
CA THR A 161 -12.12 2.72 -1.30
C THR A 161 -12.38 1.22 -1.31
N ASP A 162 -11.60 0.44 -2.07
CA ASP A 162 -11.81 -1.00 -2.21
C ASP A 162 -11.12 -1.79 -1.09
N SER A 163 -10.34 -1.10 -0.26
CA SER A 163 -9.56 -1.71 0.82
C SER A 163 -10.22 -1.52 2.19
N ARG A 164 -10.51 -2.64 2.85
CA ARG A 164 -11.03 -2.64 4.23
C ARG A 164 -10.06 -1.97 5.21
N PHE A 165 -8.76 -2.14 5.02
CA PHE A 165 -7.73 -1.50 5.85
C PHE A 165 -7.83 0.03 5.81
N HIS A 166 -7.89 0.59 4.61
CA HIS A 166 -8.08 2.02 4.44
C HIS A 166 -9.42 2.48 5.03
N ALA A 167 -10.48 1.68 4.88
CA ALA A 167 -11.78 2.05 5.41
C ALA A 167 -11.76 2.26 6.93
N LEU A 168 -11.11 1.36 7.67
CA LEU A 168 -10.97 1.50 9.13
C LEU A 168 -10.02 2.63 9.53
N HIS A 169 -8.89 2.82 8.83
CA HIS A 169 -7.84 3.75 9.25
C HIS A 169 -7.99 5.18 8.74
N TYR A 170 -8.74 5.40 7.64
CA TYR A 170 -8.97 6.72 7.05
C TYR A 170 -10.38 7.25 7.36
N PHE A 171 -11.43 6.43 7.27
CA PHE A 171 -12.80 6.91 7.52
C PHE A 171 -13.17 6.89 9.00
N MET A 172 -12.65 5.94 9.78
CA MET A 172 -12.96 5.86 11.21
C MET A 172 -11.89 6.51 12.10
N GLY A 173 -10.65 6.64 11.61
CA GLY A 173 -9.56 7.35 12.26
C GLY A 173 -8.98 8.43 11.34
N PRO A 174 -8.57 9.61 11.84
CA PRO A 174 -7.97 10.64 11.00
C PRO A 174 -6.48 10.35 10.75
N THR A 175 -6.19 9.37 9.88
CA THR A 175 -4.82 9.00 9.52
C THR A 175 -4.49 9.48 8.11
N ALA A 176 -3.48 10.36 7.97
CA ALA A 176 -3.02 10.81 6.66
C ALA A 176 -2.30 9.68 5.89
N CYS A 177 -2.39 9.66 4.57
CA CYS A 177 -1.82 8.60 3.72
C CYS A 177 -0.32 8.41 3.97
N THR A 178 0.40 9.52 4.15
CA THR A 178 1.85 9.53 4.37
C THR A 178 2.26 8.98 5.74
N VAL A 179 1.32 8.80 6.69
CA VAL A 179 1.62 8.20 8.00
C VAL A 179 1.95 6.72 7.85
N CYS A 180 1.32 6.02 6.89
CA CYS A 180 1.61 4.62 6.59
C CYS A 180 2.50 4.49 5.34
N HIS A 181 2.18 5.21 4.27
CA HIS A 181 2.89 5.08 2.98
C HIS A 181 4.12 5.99 2.83
N GLY A 182 4.48 6.78 3.86
CA GLY A 182 5.50 7.84 3.74
C GLY A 182 6.54 7.93 4.86
N LYS A 183 6.47 7.10 5.91
CA LYS A 183 7.32 7.27 7.09
C LYS A 183 8.77 6.83 6.90
N LYS A 184 9.00 5.60 6.42
CA LYS A 184 10.36 5.03 6.31
C LYS A 184 10.93 5.07 4.90
N ARG A 185 10.06 5.12 3.89
CA ARG A 185 10.45 5.09 2.47
C ARG A 185 9.45 5.90 1.65
N LEU A 186 9.63 7.21 1.59
CA LEU A 186 8.70 8.16 0.96
C LEU A 186 8.30 7.85 -0.49
N HIS A 187 9.09 7.06 -1.22
CA HIS A 187 8.79 6.66 -2.59
C HIS A 187 8.56 5.15 -2.75
N THR A 188 8.51 4.36 -1.66
CA THR A 188 7.99 2.98 -1.73
C THR A 188 6.63 2.95 -1.05
N PHE A 189 5.59 2.60 -1.79
CA PHE A 189 4.21 2.70 -1.32
C PHE A 189 3.79 1.54 -0.39
N THR A 190 4.65 0.57 -0.10
CA THR A 190 4.33 -0.54 0.79
C THR A 190 4.54 -0.15 2.26
N SER A 191 3.58 -0.47 3.13
CA SER A 191 3.77 -0.37 4.59
C SER A 191 4.51 -1.58 5.13
N GLU A 192 5.45 -1.36 6.05
CA GLU A 192 6.15 -2.42 6.75
C GLU A 192 5.38 -2.80 8.05
N PRO A 193 5.51 -4.04 8.56
CA PRO A 193 4.84 -4.45 9.80
C PRO A 193 5.15 -3.53 11.00
N GLU A 194 6.36 -2.97 11.04
CA GLU A 194 6.80 -2.03 12.05
C GLU A 194 5.98 -0.73 12.07
N ASP A 195 5.42 -0.31 10.92
CA ASP A 195 4.63 0.92 10.82
C ASP A 195 3.31 0.81 11.60
N CYS A 196 2.80 -0.42 11.78
CA CYS A 196 1.62 -0.70 12.59
C CYS A 196 1.86 -0.40 14.08
N LEU A 197 3.09 -0.61 14.56
CA LEU A 197 3.44 -0.50 15.97
C LEU A 197 3.49 0.93 16.48
N ASP A 198 3.58 1.92 15.59
CA ASP A 198 3.50 3.33 15.99
C ASP A 198 2.18 3.65 16.69
N CYS A 199 1.10 2.94 16.33
CA CYS A 199 -0.23 3.10 16.93
C CYS A 199 -0.67 1.84 17.72
N HIS A 200 -0.25 0.64 17.31
CA HIS A 200 -0.58 -0.63 17.95
C HIS A 200 0.55 -1.17 18.82
N GLN A 201 1.08 -0.34 19.71
CA GLN A 201 2.32 -0.59 20.49
C GLN A 201 2.27 -1.89 21.32
N ASP A 202 1.11 -2.23 21.89
CA ASP A 202 0.97 -3.38 22.80
C ASP A 202 0.78 -4.72 22.07
N GLN A 203 0.74 -4.76 20.73
CA GLN A 203 0.38 -5.97 19.97
C GLN A 203 1.57 -6.82 19.53
N HIS A 204 2.79 -6.28 19.51
CA HIS A 204 3.96 -6.95 18.92
C HIS A 204 4.61 -7.99 19.84
N GLU A 205 4.79 -7.65 21.12
CA GLU A 205 5.76 -8.35 22.00
C GLU A 205 5.31 -9.76 22.44
N GLN A 206 4.13 -10.21 22.01
CA GLN A 206 3.43 -11.30 22.68
C GLN A 206 2.90 -12.39 21.74
N PHE A 207 3.07 -12.29 20.42
CA PHE A 207 2.65 -13.35 19.49
C PHE A 207 3.82 -14.24 19.09
N HIS A 208 3.70 -15.56 19.29
CA HIS A 208 4.77 -16.55 19.10
C HIS A 208 6.15 -16.19 19.71
N ALA A 209 6.18 -15.26 20.67
CA ALA A 209 7.41 -14.75 21.28
C ALA A 209 8.26 -15.87 21.91
N ALA A 210 7.61 -16.94 22.39
CA ALA A 210 8.30 -18.11 22.94
C ALA A 210 9.06 -18.96 21.91
N GLN A 211 8.83 -18.74 20.62
CA GLN A 211 9.45 -19.48 19.52
C GLN A 211 10.41 -18.60 18.69
N GLU A 212 10.63 -17.32 19.07
CA GLU A 212 11.47 -16.37 18.33
C GLU A 212 11.06 -16.24 16.84
N ILE A 213 9.78 -16.43 16.54
CA ILE A 213 9.22 -16.35 15.20
C ILE A 213 8.77 -14.91 14.93
N GLU A 214 9.36 -14.26 13.93
CA GLU A 214 8.90 -12.96 13.43
C GLU A 214 7.89 -13.17 12.28
N LEU A 215 6.66 -12.73 12.49
CA LEU A 215 5.61 -12.69 11.46
C LEU A 215 5.15 -11.24 11.25
N ALA A 216 4.90 -10.89 10.00
CA ALA A 216 4.22 -9.67 9.64
C ALA A 216 2.78 -9.68 10.19
N CYS A 217 2.28 -8.53 10.63
CA CYS A 217 0.89 -8.41 11.10
C CYS A 217 -0.12 -8.89 10.04
N PHE A 218 0.18 -8.63 8.76
CA PHE A 218 -0.65 -9.06 7.64
C PHE A 218 -0.70 -10.58 7.46
N ASN A 219 0.24 -11.36 8.01
CA ASN A 219 0.13 -12.82 8.00
C ASN A 219 -1.17 -13.30 8.67
N CYS A 220 -1.74 -12.51 9.59
CA CYS A 220 -2.96 -12.83 10.32
C CYS A 220 -4.09 -11.81 10.08
N HIS A 221 -3.77 -10.51 10.09
CA HIS A 221 -4.75 -9.46 9.83
C HIS A 221 -4.85 -9.23 8.33
N THR A 222 -5.97 -9.63 7.74
CA THR A 222 -6.19 -9.62 6.29
C THR A 222 -7.58 -9.06 5.96
N ASP A 223 -7.82 -8.76 4.68
CA ASP A 223 -9.05 -8.15 4.17
C ASP A 223 -10.22 -9.13 4.02
N ARG A 224 -10.05 -10.35 4.56
CA ARG A 224 -11.06 -11.42 4.58
C ARG A 224 -12.25 -11.11 5.48
N THR A 225 -11.99 -10.50 6.63
CA THR A 225 -13.02 -10.19 7.64
C THR A 225 -13.32 -8.69 7.66
N ALA A 226 -14.53 -8.33 8.07
CA ALA A 226 -14.94 -6.93 8.10
C ALA A 226 -14.23 -6.12 9.19
N ASP A 227 -13.85 -6.77 10.29
CA ASP A 227 -13.16 -6.19 11.44
C ASP A 227 -11.64 -6.42 11.41
N LEU A 228 -11.13 -7.06 10.34
CA LEU A 228 -9.73 -7.45 10.15
C LEU A 228 -9.19 -8.43 11.21
N ASN A 229 -10.06 -8.99 12.06
CA ASN A 229 -9.65 -10.03 12.97
C ASN A 229 -9.42 -11.33 12.18
N PRO A 230 -8.38 -12.13 12.51
CA PRO A 230 -8.13 -13.39 11.82
C PRO A 230 -9.32 -14.32 12.00
N ASP A 231 -9.81 -14.87 10.88
CA ASP A 231 -10.78 -15.95 10.89
C ASP A 231 -10.08 -17.30 11.20
N ARG A 232 -10.89 -18.34 11.40
CA ARG A 232 -10.40 -19.71 11.65
C ARG A 232 -9.46 -20.19 10.53
N GLU A 233 -9.81 -19.88 9.29
CA GLU A 233 -9.04 -20.31 8.12
C GLU A 233 -7.64 -19.72 8.12
N LYS A 234 -7.48 -18.46 8.54
CA LYS A 234 -6.17 -17.82 8.66
C LYS A 234 -5.26 -18.52 9.68
N CYS A 235 -5.81 -19.01 10.80
CA CYS A 235 -5.04 -19.82 11.76
C CYS A 235 -4.62 -21.17 11.12
N LEU A 236 -5.56 -21.81 10.43
CA LEU A 236 -5.33 -23.12 9.80
C LEU A 236 -4.42 -23.05 8.57
N PHE A 237 -4.21 -21.88 7.98
CA PHE A 237 -3.20 -21.67 6.94
C PHE A 237 -1.84 -22.24 7.37
N CYS A 238 -1.42 -21.95 8.61
CA CYS A 238 -0.19 -22.48 9.18
C CYS A 238 -0.43 -23.73 10.04
N HIS A 239 -1.49 -23.75 10.85
CA HIS A 239 -1.70 -24.80 11.87
C HIS A 239 -2.54 -26.00 11.38
N GLY A 240 -3.20 -25.91 10.24
CA GLY A 240 -4.00 -27.02 9.71
C GLY A 240 -3.13 -28.14 9.16
N GLU A 241 -3.60 -29.38 9.33
CA GLU A 241 -3.02 -30.57 8.70
C GLU A 241 -3.45 -30.75 7.23
N ASP A 242 -4.60 -30.18 6.87
CA ASP A 242 -5.14 -30.25 5.51
C ASP A 242 -4.62 -29.11 4.63
N ASP A 243 -3.90 -29.48 3.57
CA ASP A 243 -3.34 -28.55 2.61
C ASP A 243 -4.39 -27.97 1.64
N THR A 244 -5.56 -28.59 1.49
CA THR A 244 -6.61 -28.11 0.57
C THR A 244 -7.07 -26.71 0.93
N LEU A 245 -7.36 -26.46 2.20
CA LEU A 245 -7.71 -25.14 2.72
C LEU A 245 -6.62 -24.12 2.41
N ARG A 246 -5.35 -24.49 2.58
CA ARG A 246 -4.23 -23.58 2.29
C ARG A 246 -4.20 -23.21 0.80
N GLN A 247 -4.43 -24.16 -0.09
CA GLN A 247 -4.49 -23.89 -1.54
C GLN A 247 -5.66 -22.96 -1.89
N ASP A 248 -6.82 -23.13 -1.27
CA ASP A 248 -7.97 -22.25 -1.48
C ASP A 248 -7.68 -20.82 -1.02
N LEU A 249 -7.00 -20.67 0.13
CA LEU A 249 -6.57 -19.37 0.64
C LEU A 249 -5.55 -18.71 -0.28
N LEU A 250 -4.58 -19.46 -0.81
CA LEU A 250 -3.61 -18.96 -1.79
C LEU A 250 -4.31 -18.49 -3.08
N ALA A 251 -5.32 -19.24 -3.56
CA ALA A 251 -6.08 -18.89 -4.75
C ALA A 251 -6.94 -17.62 -4.57
N ALA A 252 -7.39 -17.34 -3.35
CA ALA A 252 -8.17 -16.13 -3.05
C ALA A 252 -7.38 -14.82 -3.24
N GLY A 253 -6.04 -14.87 -3.14
CA GLY A 253 -5.18 -13.72 -3.46
C GLY A 253 -5.44 -12.49 -2.57
N THR A 254 -5.73 -12.71 -1.29
CA THR A 254 -5.90 -11.67 -0.27
C THR A 254 -4.58 -10.94 0.02
N ILE A 255 -4.63 -9.84 0.78
CA ILE A 255 -3.45 -8.97 1.00
C ILE A 255 -2.25 -9.75 1.60
N ASP A 256 -2.54 -10.71 2.47
CA ASP A 256 -1.54 -11.58 3.09
C ASP A 256 -0.85 -12.47 2.06
N VAL A 257 -1.58 -13.03 1.10
CA VAL A 257 -0.97 -13.86 0.04
C VAL A 257 -0.12 -13.01 -0.90
N LYS A 258 -0.57 -11.80 -1.23
CA LYS A 258 0.11 -10.92 -2.19
C LYS A 258 1.39 -10.29 -1.63
N TYR A 259 1.38 -9.90 -0.36
CA TYR A 259 2.44 -9.03 0.20
C TYR A 259 3.11 -9.58 1.46
N ALA A 260 2.51 -10.58 2.11
CA ALA A 260 2.98 -11.08 3.40
C ALA A 260 2.71 -12.58 3.54
N GLN A 261 3.17 -13.39 2.60
CA GLN A 261 3.05 -14.84 2.71
C GLN A 261 4.15 -15.34 3.65
N PRO A 262 3.83 -16.17 4.67
CA PRO A 262 4.86 -16.72 5.53
C PRO A 262 5.73 -17.74 4.78
N PRO A 263 7.03 -17.85 5.09
CA PRO A 263 7.92 -18.84 4.49
C PRO A 263 7.43 -20.28 4.67
N GLU A 264 7.64 -21.13 3.66
CA GLU A 264 7.18 -22.53 3.69
C GLU A 264 7.80 -23.34 4.85
N ASP A 265 9.06 -23.07 5.18
CA ASP A 265 9.76 -23.70 6.31
C ASP A 265 9.14 -23.30 7.64
N LEU A 266 8.66 -22.06 7.77
CA LEU A 266 7.96 -21.59 8.96
C LEU A 266 6.59 -22.27 9.09
N ILE A 267 5.86 -22.41 7.98
CA ILE A 267 4.59 -23.16 7.94
C ILE A 267 4.82 -24.63 8.33
N ALA A 268 5.92 -25.23 7.89
CA ALA A 268 6.25 -26.61 8.23
C ALA A 268 6.60 -26.81 9.71
N GLN A 269 7.19 -25.80 10.36
CA GLN A 269 7.53 -25.81 11.78
C GLN A 269 6.33 -25.56 12.70
N ALA A 270 5.22 -25.03 12.16
CA ALA A 270 4.02 -24.75 12.95
C ALA A 270 3.46 -26.04 13.57
N THR A 271 3.07 -25.96 14.85
CA THR A 271 2.35 -27.06 15.53
C THR A 271 1.05 -27.33 14.79
N LYS A 272 0.93 -28.53 14.24
CA LYS A 272 -0.24 -28.93 13.46
C LYS A 272 -1.38 -29.38 14.38
N MET A 273 -2.59 -29.06 13.97
CA MET A 273 -3.81 -29.45 14.65
C MET A 273 -4.80 -30.07 13.66
N ALA A 274 -5.33 -31.22 14.06
CA ALA A 274 -6.48 -31.83 13.41
C ALA A 274 -7.75 -31.15 13.94
N VAL A 275 -8.51 -30.52 13.05
CA VAL A 275 -9.81 -29.94 13.38
C VAL A 275 -10.83 -30.43 12.36
N HIS A 276 -11.60 -31.43 12.76
CA HIS A 276 -12.59 -32.08 11.90
C HIS A 276 -13.88 -31.27 11.84
N GLU A 277 -14.62 -31.39 10.73
CA GLU A 277 -15.90 -30.69 10.55
C GLU A 277 -16.98 -31.13 11.55
N ASP A 278 -16.89 -32.34 12.07
CA ASP A 278 -17.80 -32.92 13.06
C ASP A 278 -17.34 -32.72 14.51
N ALA A 279 -16.22 -32.01 14.71
CA ALA A 279 -15.71 -31.76 16.05
C ALA A 279 -16.69 -30.88 16.86
N PRO A 280 -16.93 -31.17 18.15
CA PRO A 280 -17.92 -30.45 18.96
C PRO A 280 -17.68 -28.94 19.09
N MET A 281 -16.44 -28.50 18.90
CA MET A 281 -16.01 -27.10 19.03
C MET A 281 -15.77 -26.41 17.68
N GLN A 282 -16.15 -27.07 16.57
CA GLN A 282 -15.86 -26.60 15.21
C GLN A 282 -16.43 -25.21 14.90
N ASP A 283 -17.58 -24.89 15.49
CA ASP A 283 -18.28 -23.61 15.28
C ASP A 283 -17.69 -22.45 16.11
N LEU A 284 -16.76 -22.72 17.03
CA LEU A 284 -16.15 -21.68 17.85
C LEU A 284 -14.94 -21.07 17.15
N SER A 285 -14.83 -19.76 17.20
CA SER A 285 -13.63 -19.05 16.76
C SER A 285 -12.43 -19.40 17.65
N CYS A 286 -11.25 -19.60 17.07
CA CYS A 286 -10.04 -19.98 17.80
C CYS A 286 -9.70 -19.00 18.94
N ASN A 287 -9.98 -17.72 18.73
CA ASN A 287 -9.77 -16.65 19.71
C ASN A 287 -10.71 -16.69 20.93
N THR A 288 -11.72 -17.57 20.92
CA THR A 288 -12.54 -17.87 22.10
C THR A 288 -11.69 -18.46 23.22
N CYS A 289 -10.71 -19.29 22.85
CA CYS A 289 -9.82 -19.98 23.78
C CYS A 289 -8.37 -19.46 23.71
N HIS A 290 -7.87 -19.13 22.52
CA HIS A 290 -6.49 -18.68 22.31
C HIS A 290 -6.38 -17.16 22.31
N GLN A 291 -5.36 -16.61 22.97
CA GLN A 291 -5.07 -15.17 22.99
C GLN A 291 -3.74 -14.90 22.28
N SER A 292 -3.81 -14.69 20.97
CA SER A 292 -2.62 -14.60 20.10
C SER A 292 -1.66 -13.48 20.50
N HIS A 293 -2.14 -12.33 20.98
CA HIS A 293 -1.28 -11.22 21.41
C HIS A 293 -0.95 -11.23 22.91
N GLN A 294 -1.04 -12.35 23.61
CA GLN A 294 -0.77 -12.41 25.06
C GLN A 294 0.26 -13.48 25.49
N GLY A 295 0.98 -14.07 24.53
CA GLY A 295 2.01 -15.07 24.79
C GLY A 295 1.48 -16.50 24.87
N PRO A 296 2.38 -17.50 24.97
CA PRO A 296 2.01 -18.91 25.00
C PRO A 296 1.11 -19.28 26.20
N ASP A 297 1.25 -18.57 27.33
CA ASP A 297 0.57 -18.89 28.59
C ASP A 297 -0.82 -18.24 28.73
N ALA A 298 -1.21 -17.38 27.79
CA ALA A 298 -2.48 -16.67 27.84
C ALA A 298 -3.67 -17.47 27.26
N GLN A 299 -3.47 -18.76 27.00
CA GLN A 299 -4.53 -19.65 26.54
C GLN A 299 -5.51 -19.96 27.68
N LYS A 300 -6.81 -19.77 27.42
CA LYS A 300 -7.89 -20.20 28.31
C LYS A 300 -8.21 -21.70 28.14
N THR A 301 -7.22 -22.53 27.83
CA THR A 301 -7.40 -23.97 27.73
C THR A 301 -7.21 -24.58 29.12
N SER A 302 -8.14 -24.31 30.04
CA SER A 302 -8.16 -24.90 31.37
C SER A 302 -9.47 -25.64 31.62
N SER A 303 -9.47 -26.56 32.58
CA SER A 303 -10.68 -27.29 33.00
C SER A 303 -11.80 -26.30 33.41
N GLU A 304 -11.46 -25.20 34.09
CA GLU A 304 -12.42 -24.15 34.47
C GLU A 304 -13.07 -23.47 33.25
N ALA A 305 -12.29 -23.24 32.18
CA ALA A 305 -12.83 -22.65 30.96
C ALA A 305 -13.85 -23.58 30.30
N CYS A 306 -13.59 -24.90 30.27
CA CYS A 306 -14.56 -25.89 29.78
C CYS A 306 -15.84 -25.89 30.62
N ILE A 307 -15.70 -25.87 31.94
CA ILE A 307 -16.83 -25.92 32.90
C ILE A 307 -17.68 -24.65 32.85
N SER A 308 -17.12 -23.50 32.45
CA SER A 308 -17.88 -22.27 32.28
C SER A 308 -19.04 -22.40 31.27
N CYS A 309 -18.87 -23.25 30.25
CA CYS A 309 -19.90 -23.59 29.28
C CYS A 309 -20.58 -24.94 29.57
N HIS A 310 -19.86 -25.89 30.17
CA HIS A 310 -20.34 -27.25 30.49
C HIS A 310 -20.43 -27.52 32.00
N PRO A 311 -21.22 -26.74 32.78
CA PRO A 311 -21.19 -26.80 34.24
C PRO A 311 -21.65 -28.13 34.83
N SER A 312 -22.40 -28.93 34.06
CA SER A 312 -22.92 -30.21 34.53
C SER A 312 -21.96 -31.38 34.31
N ILE A 313 -20.92 -31.23 33.47
CA ILE A 313 -20.12 -32.37 32.99
C ILE A 313 -19.29 -33.02 34.09
N GLU A 314 -18.91 -32.26 35.12
CA GLU A 314 -18.13 -32.75 36.26
C GLU A 314 -18.86 -33.81 37.09
N ASN A 315 -20.19 -33.86 36.97
CA ASN A 315 -21.05 -34.79 37.72
C ASN A 315 -21.54 -35.99 36.89
N VAL A 316 -21.08 -36.11 35.64
CA VAL A 316 -21.52 -37.18 34.72
C VAL A 316 -20.60 -38.40 34.83
N GLY A 317 -21.20 -39.59 34.90
CA GLY A 317 -20.47 -40.86 34.87
C GLY A 317 -19.39 -40.94 35.94
N GLN A 318 -18.15 -41.19 35.51
CA GLN A 318 -16.98 -41.30 36.39
C GLN A 318 -16.11 -40.04 36.46
N HIS A 319 -16.56 -38.91 35.88
CA HIS A 319 -15.84 -37.65 36.04
C HIS A 319 -15.64 -37.23 37.51
N PRO A 320 -16.62 -37.40 38.44
CA PRO A 320 -16.38 -37.09 39.84
C PRO A 320 -15.17 -37.82 40.44
N LEU A 321 -14.95 -39.07 40.05
CA LEU A 321 -13.78 -39.84 40.51
C LEU A 321 -12.48 -39.28 39.94
N HIS A 322 -12.42 -39.07 38.62
CA HIS A 322 -11.22 -38.61 37.94
C HIS A 322 -10.85 -37.17 38.27
N LEU A 323 -11.83 -36.29 38.42
CA LEU A 323 -11.60 -34.88 38.72
C LEU A 323 -11.29 -34.66 40.21
N ARG A 324 -12.01 -35.29 41.14
CA ARG A 324 -11.87 -34.99 42.58
C ARG A 324 -10.82 -35.83 43.30
N PHE A 325 -10.69 -37.11 42.95
CA PHE A 325 -9.80 -38.03 43.67
C PHE A 325 -8.48 -38.23 42.91
N VAL A 326 -8.55 -38.35 41.59
CA VAL A 326 -7.35 -38.49 40.74
C VAL A 326 -6.76 -37.13 40.37
N GLN A 327 -7.53 -36.04 40.49
CA GLN A 327 -7.09 -34.68 40.13
C GLN A 327 -6.55 -34.61 38.69
N SER A 328 -7.27 -35.27 37.76
CA SER A 328 -6.95 -35.20 36.33
C SER A 328 -7.65 -34.02 35.67
N ASP A 329 -6.95 -33.40 34.73
CA ASP A 329 -7.51 -32.35 33.87
C ASP A 329 -8.28 -32.93 32.70
N CYS A 330 -9.25 -32.17 32.18
CA CYS A 330 -10.06 -32.58 31.03
C CYS A 330 -9.19 -32.99 29.83
N MET A 331 -8.13 -32.23 29.55
CA MET A 331 -7.27 -32.45 28.40
C MET A 331 -6.32 -33.65 28.52
N LYS A 332 -6.24 -34.31 29.68
CA LYS A 332 -5.48 -35.58 29.78
C LYS A 332 -6.15 -36.70 28.98
N CYS A 333 -7.46 -36.60 28.78
CA CYS A 333 -8.22 -37.55 27.97
C CYS A 333 -8.80 -36.86 26.74
N HIS A 334 -9.39 -35.67 26.86
CA HIS A 334 -10.00 -35.00 25.71
C HIS A 334 -8.98 -34.16 24.93
N LEU A 335 -8.57 -34.62 23.75
CA LEU A 335 -7.71 -33.82 22.88
C LEU A 335 -8.45 -32.56 22.42
N PRO A 336 -7.93 -31.34 22.69
CA PRO A 336 -8.55 -30.11 22.20
C PRO A 336 -8.68 -30.11 20.67
N HIS A 337 -9.63 -29.34 20.17
CA HIS A 337 -10.01 -29.24 18.75
C HIS A 337 -10.75 -30.44 18.15
N SER A 338 -10.32 -31.68 18.40
CA SER A 338 -11.06 -32.88 17.96
C SER A 338 -12.09 -33.34 19.00
N TRP A 339 -11.78 -33.12 20.29
CA TRP A 339 -12.51 -33.67 21.44
C TRP A 339 -12.58 -35.21 21.44
N GLU A 340 -11.63 -35.85 20.77
CA GLU A 340 -11.55 -37.29 20.65
C GLU A 340 -10.52 -37.88 21.64
N PHE A 341 -10.80 -39.11 22.06
CA PHE A 341 -9.87 -39.96 22.79
C PHE A 341 -10.04 -41.38 22.28
N THR A 342 -9.04 -41.92 21.60
CA THR A 342 -9.17 -43.20 20.92
C THR A 342 -9.17 -44.35 21.93
N GLU A 343 -9.78 -45.47 21.55
CA GLU A 343 -9.72 -46.68 22.37
C GLU A 343 -8.27 -47.14 22.63
N GLU A 344 -7.40 -47.01 21.62
CA GLU A 344 -5.98 -47.34 21.76
C GLU A 344 -5.30 -46.47 22.84
N GLN A 345 -5.57 -45.16 22.84
CA GLN A 345 -5.08 -44.24 23.87
C GLN A 345 -5.65 -44.61 25.24
N ALA A 346 -6.93 -44.93 25.34
CA ALA A 346 -7.57 -45.33 26.59
C ALA A 346 -6.98 -46.62 27.16
N GLN A 347 -6.70 -47.62 26.32
CA GLN A 347 -6.06 -48.87 26.74
C GLN A 347 -4.67 -48.64 27.32
N GLN A 348 -3.93 -47.64 26.85
CA GLN A 348 -2.60 -47.30 27.34
C GLN A 348 -2.65 -46.41 28.58
N GLU A 349 -3.48 -45.37 28.58
CA GLU A 349 -3.53 -44.35 29.63
C GLU A 349 -4.32 -44.80 30.86
N CYS A 350 -5.49 -45.41 30.69
CA CYS A 350 -6.33 -45.85 31.82
C CYS A 350 -5.68 -47.01 32.58
N ALA A 351 -4.99 -47.90 31.84
CA ALA A 351 -4.29 -49.07 32.39
C ALA A 351 -3.18 -48.71 33.39
N LYS A 352 -2.74 -47.44 33.43
CA LYS A 352 -1.71 -46.96 34.36
C LYS A 352 -2.17 -46.92 35.81
N CYS A 353 -3.49 -46.85 36.05
CA CYS A 353 -4.05 -46.74 37.40
C CYS A 353 -5.01 -47.88 37.75
N HIS A 354 -5.76 -48.40 36.79
CA HIS A 354 -6.72 -49.48 37.00
C HIS A 354 -6.78 -50.38 35.76
N GLU A 355 -7.34 -51.59 35.89
CA GLU A 355 -7.56 -52.45 34.73
C GLU A 355 -8.44 -51.74 33.70
N TYR A 356 -8.09 -51.83 32.41
CA TYR A 356 -8.83 -51.15 31.34
C TYR A 356 -10.28 -51.63 31.31
N GLN A 357 -11.19 -50.67 31.23
CA GLN A 357 -12.63 -50.89 31.08
C GLN A 357 -13.15 -49.90 30.04
N PRO A 358 -13.95 -50.33 29.05
CA PRO A 358 -14.43 -49.44 28.00
C PRO A 358 -15.26 -48.29 28.58
N PRO A 359 -14.95 -47.01 28.28
CA PRO A 359 -15.65 -45.86 28.85
C PRO A 359 -17.18 -45.90 28.66
N ILE A 360 -17.63 -46.43 27.52
CA ILE A 360 -19.06 -46.56 27.19
C ILE A 360 -19.83 -47.45 28.17
N SER A 361 -19.14 -48.40 28.83
CA SER A 361 -19.75 -49.28 29.84
C SER A 361 -20.23 -48.51 31.07
N PHE A 362 -19.62 -47.35 31.37
CA PHE A 362 -19.97 -46.52 32.52
C PHE A 362 -21.11 -45.54 32.23
N ILE A 363 -21.32 -45.18 30.97
CA ILE A 363 -22.39 -44.27 30.54
C ILE A 363 -23.72 -45.03 30.40
N GLN A 364 -23.68 -46.29 29.94
CA GLN A 364 -24.88 -47.12 29.75
C GLN A 364 -25.39 -47.79 31.03
N ALA A 365 -24.58 -47.86 32.09
CA ALA A 365 -24.95 -48.52 33.34
C ALA A 365 -25.91 -47.72 34.25
N GLN A 366 -26.28 -46.48 33.88
CA GLN A 366 -27.24 -45.66 34.63
C GLN A 366 -28.65 -45.69 34.02
N LYS A 367 -29.23 -46.88 33.84
CA LYS A 367 -30.67 -47.05 33.68
C LYS A 367 -31.32 -47.58 34.94
#